data_AF-A4I1A5-F1
#
_entry.id   AF-A4I1A5-F1
#
_cell.length_a   1.000
_cell.length_b   1.000
_cell.length_c   1.000
_cell.angle_alpha   90.00
_cell.angle_beta   90.00
_cell.angle_gamma   90.00
#
_symmetry.space_group_name_H-M   'P 1'
#
loop_
_entity.id
_entity.type
_entity.pdbx_description
1 polymer ?
#
loop_
_entity_poly.entity_id
_entity_poly.type
_entity_poly.pdbx_seq_one_letter_code
_entity_poly.pdbx_strand_id
1 'polypeptide(L)'
;MSEAVVRAERELCAYVVALQNVLQAATEDAMPQSLWDGAREKDDEVGEPAADGNHHGGMPDTLIQQVERETALERRRIHELVRRHLAPQRAALRAAIVQLGGGQDASGNIIDVPVALLDQEIAAAATESAELGRRMVELYDEAALLATRIEAEVMSKSVPPL
;
A
#
# COMPACT_ATOMS: atom_id res chain seq x y z
N MET A 1 -13.14 5.66 11.10
CA MET A 1 -13.04 4.75 9.94
C MET A 1 -12.99 3.33 10.46
N SER A 2 -13.69 2.39 9.82
CA SER A 2 -13.66 0.98 10.27
C SER A 2 -12.27 0.40 10.05
N GLU A 3 -11.87 -0.54 10.91
CA GLU A 3 -10.57 -1.21 10.80
C GLU A 3 -10.41 -1.92 9.43
N ALA A 4 -11.51 -2.48 8.90
CA ALA A 4 -11.54 -3.09 7.59
C ALA A 4 -11.22 -2.10 6.46
N VAL A 5 -11.76 -0.87 6.51
CA VAL A 5 -11.44 0.19 5.54
C VAL A 5 -9.98 0.58 5.64
N VAL A 6 -9.48 0.85 6.85
CA VAL A 6 -8.07 1.23 7.07
C VAL A 6 -7.12 0.14 6.57
N ARG A 7 -7.47 -1.13 6.79
CA ARG A 7 -6.71 -2.27 6.29
C ARG A 7 -6.73 -2.33 4.76
N ALA A 8 -7.90 -2.22 4.13
CA ALA A 8 -8.01 -2.24 2.67
C ALA A 8 -7.22 -1.08 2.02
N GLU A 9 -7.28 0.12 2.60
CA GLU A 9 -6.49 1.27 2.16
C GLU A 9 -5.00 1.00 2.28
N ARG A 10 -4.54 0.44 3.41
CA ARG A 10 -3.14 0.09 3.62
C ARG A 10 -2.64 -0.92 2.60
N GLU A 11 -3.41 -1.97 2.32
CA GLU A 11 -3.05 -2.98 1.33
C GLU A 11 -3.07 -2.41 -0.10
N LEU A 12 -3.99 -1.48 -0.40
CA LEU A 12 -4.03 -0.79 -1.69
C LEU A 12 -2.77 0.06 -1.88
N CYS A 13 -2.38 0.84 -0.87
CA CYS A 13 -1.14 1.62 -0.88
C CYS A 13 0.08 0.70 -1.07
N ALA A 14 0.15 -0.42 -0.35
CA ALA A 14 1.23 -1.39 -0.49
C ALA A 14 1.30 -1.98 -1.91
N TYR A 15 0.13 -2.29 -2.51
CA TYR A 15 0.05 -2.77 -3.88
C TYR A 15 0.51 -1.74 -4.91
N VAL A 16 0.12 -0.46 -4.74
CA VAL A 16 0.56 0.63 -5.61
C VAL A 16 2.07 0.85 -5.52
N VAL A 17 2.64 0.83 -4.31
CA VAL A 17 4.09 0.93 -4.11
C VAL A 17 4.80 -0.26 -4.76
N ALA A 18 4.27 -1.48 -4.62
CA ALA A 18 4.84 -2.65 -5.28
C ALA A 18 4.78 -2.55 -6.81
N LEU A 19 3.70 -2.01 -7.37
CA LEU A 19 3.58 -1.72 -8.80
C LEU A 19 4.64 -0.72 -9.26
N GLN A 20 4.80 0.39 -8.53
CA GLN A 20 5.82 1.38 -8.84
C GLN A 20 7.22 0.77 -8.81
N ASN A 21 7.54 -0.01 -7.77
CA ASN A 21 8.84 -0.66 -7.65
C ASN A 21 9.11 -1.67 -8.77
N VAL A 22 8.09 -2.45 -9.17
CA VAL A 22 8.25 -3.41 -10.28
C VAL A 22 8.39 -2.70 -11.62
N LEU A 23 7.64 -1.62 -11.85
CA LEU A 23 7.80 -0.80 -13.05
C LEU A 23 9.17 -0.15 -13.09
N GLN A 24 9.63 0.42 -11.97
CA GLN A 24 10.95 1.04 -11.86
C GLN A 24 12.05 0.03 -12.16
N ALA A 25 12.02 -1.15 -11.53
CA ALA A 25 12.98 -2.22 -11.78
C ALA A 25 12.98 -2.63 -13.27
N ALA A 26 11.80 -2.85 -13.86
CA ALA A 26 11.69 -3.18 -15.27
C ALA A 26 12.25 -2.07 -16.18
N THR A 27 12.06 -0.79 -15.83
CA THR A 27 12.58 0.32 -16.62
C THR A 27 14.08 0.54 -16.48
N GLU A 28 14.63 0.46 -15.26
CA GLU A 28 16.07 0.61 -15.00
C GLU A 28 16.87 -0.47 -15.74
N ASP A 29 16.29 -1.67 -15.82
CA ASP A 29 16.88 -2.80 -16.52
C ASP A 29 16.77 -2.73 -18.04
N ALA A 30 15.70 -2.12 -18.57
CA ALA A 30 15.52 -1.93 -20.01
C ALA A 30 16.38 -0.77 -20.56
N MET A 31 16.85 0.14 -19.71
CA MET A 31 17.68 1.25 -20.13
C MET A 31 19.12 0.78 -20.42
N PRO A 32 19.67 1.04 -21.62
CA PRO A 32 21.05 0.70 -21.91
C PRO A 32 21.99 1.46 -20.95
N GLN A 33 22.99 0.76 -20.42
CA GLN A 33 23.97 1.33 -19.47
C GLN A 33 24.65 2.60 -20.00
N SER A 34 24.79 2.72 -21.33
CA SER A 34 25.32 3.91 -22.01
C SER A 34 24.56 5.20 -21.71
N LEU A 35 23.28 5.14 -21.31
CA LEU A 35 22.52 6.33 -20.91
C LEU A 35 22.95 6.85 -19.52
N TRP A 36 23.41 5.95 -18.64
CA TRP A 36 23.87 6.29 -17.29
C TRP A 36 25.35 6.66 -17.25
N ASP A 37 26.16 6.14 -18.18
CA ASP A 37 27.58 6.46 -18.34
C ASP A 37 27.83 7.84 -18.98
N GLY A 38 26.84 8.73 -18.90
CA GLY A 38 26.82 10.07 -19.47
C GLY A 38 28.20 10.72 -19.56
N ALA A 39 28.63 10.96 -20.80
CA ALA A 39 29.66 11.91 -21.16
C ALA A 39 31.04 11.69 -20.51
N ARG A 40 31.52 10.44 -20.47
CA ARG A 40 32.94 10.16 -20.25
C ARG A 40 33.66 9.51 -21.43
N GLU A 41 33.06 9.56 -22.61
CA GLU A 41 33.83 9.41 -23.85
C GLU A 41 34.62 10.69 -24.07
N LYS A 42 35.84 10.66 -23.54
CA LYS A 42 36.95 11.49 -23.95
C LYS A 42 37.00 11.50 -25.47
N ASP A 43 37.03 12.71 -26.04
CA ASP A 43 37.77 13.00 -27.25
C ASP A 43 39.09 12.21 -27.20
N ASP A 44 39.25 11.22 -28.07
CA ASP A 44 40.54 10.91 -28.68
C ASP A 44 40.35 9.91 -29.83
N GLU A 45 40.68 10.41 -31.02
CA GLU A 45 41.14 9.69 -32.21
C GLU A 45 40.11 8.97 -33.09
N VAL A 46 39.50 9.83 -33.93
CA VAL A 46 38.98 9.55 -35.26
C VAL A 46 40.00 8.77 -36.10
N GLY A 47 39.83 7.46 -36.19
CA GLY A 47 40.39 6.63 -37.26
C GLY A 47 39.27 6.20 -38.18
N GLU A 48 39.19 6.78 -39.39
CA GLU A 48 38.29 6.35 -40.47
C GLU A 48 38.66 4.94 -40.98
N PRO A 49 37.71 4.00 -41.03
CA PRO A 49 37.72 2.95 -42.03
C PRO A 49 36.59 3.22 -43.01
N ALA A 50 36.93 3.93 -44.08
CA ALA A 50 36.16 3.93 -45.31
C ALA A 50 36.34 2.55 -45.98
N ALA A 51 35.25 1.81 -46.16
CA ALA A 51 35.10 0.88 -47.28
C ALA A 51 33.66 0.35 -47.37
N ASP A 52 32.97 0.90 -48.37
CA ASP A 52 31.76 0.43 -49.03
C ASP A 52 31.56 -1.09 -49.07
N GLY A 53 30.29 -1.51 -48.96
CA GLY A 53 29.95 -2.91 -49.25
C GLY A 53 28.54 -3.36 -48.89
N ASN A 54 27.50 -2.66 -49.36
CA ASN A 54 26.20 -3.22 -49.75
C ASN A 54 25.78 -4.56 -49.07
N HIS A 55 25.17 -4.51 -47.89
CA HIS A 55 24.34 -5.61 -47.38
C HIS A 55 22.87 -5.25 -47.55
N HIS A 56 22.34 -5.67 -48.70
CA HIS A 56 20.93 -5.65 -49.05
C HIS A 56 20.07 -6.31 -47.96
N GLY A 57 19.45 -5.48 -47.13
CA GLY A 57 17.99 -5.42 -46.93
C GLY A 57 17.28 -6.59 -46.24
N GLY A 58 17.96 -7.67 -45.88
CA GLY A 58 17.42 -8.72 -45.00
C GLY A 58 18.16 -8.64 -43.68
N MET A 59 17.47 -8.25 -42.60
CA MET A 59 17.99 -8.39 -41.24
C MET A 59 18.51 -9.83 -41.10
N PRO A 60 19.81 -10.09 -40.87
CA PRO A 60 20.31 -11.46 -40.83
C PRO A 60 19.53 -12.24 -39.76
N ASP A 61 19.14 -13.47 -40.06
CA ASP A 61 18.34 -14.34 -39.17
C ASP A 61 18.88 -14.38 -37.73
N THR A 62 20.18 -14.14 -37.56
CA THR A 62 20.86 -14.01 -36.27
C THR A 62 20.30 -12.88 -35.40
N LEU A 63 19.95 -11.72 -35.96
CA LEU A 63 19.39 -10.60 -35.20
C LEU A 63 17.93 -10.88 -34.80
N ILE A 64 17.14 -11.50 -35.68
CA ILE A 64 15.78 -11.92 -35.33
C ILE A 64 15.84 -12.94 -34.19
N GLN A 65 16.71 -13.96 -34.31
CA GLN A 65 16.93 -14.95 -33.25
C GLN A 65 17.43 -14.32 -31.95
N GLN A 66 18.30 -13.30 -32.03
CA GLN A 66 18.77 -12.57 -30.87
C GLN A 66 17.64 -11.81 -30.18
N VAL A 67 16.83 -11.07 -30.93
CA VAL A 67 15.67 -10.33 -30.39
C VAL A 67 14.65 -11.28 -29.78
N GLU A 68 14.36 -12.42 -30.41
CA GLU A 68 13.47 -13.44 -29.87
C GLU A 68 14.01 -14.00 -28.55
N ARG A 69 15.32 -14.29 -28.48
CA ARG A 69 15.98 -14.76 -27.26
C ARG A 69 15.92 -13.72 -26.14
N GLU A 70 16.25 -12.47 -26.44
CA GLU A 70 16.21 -11.37 -25.48
C GLU A 70 14.78 -11.11 -24.98
N THR A 71 13.80 -11.12 -25.88
CA THR A 71 12.37 -10.99 -25.54
C THR A 71 11.90 -12.13 -24.64
N ALA A 72 12.34 -13.37 -24.90
CA ALA A 72 11.99 -14.52 -24.08
C ALA A 72 12.59 -14.41 -22.66
N LEU A 73 13.83 -13.96 -22.55
CA LEU A 73 14.48 -13.69 -21.26
C LEU A 73 13.76 -12.58 -20.50
N GLU A 74 13.40 -11.49 -21.18
CA GLU A 74 12.71 -10.35 -20.57
C GLU A 74 11.30 -10.74 -20.09
N ARG A 75 10.55 -11.50 -20.88
CA ARG A 75 9.24 -12.04 -20.45
C ARG A 75 9.36 -12.90 -19.20
N ARG A 76 10.36 -13.77 -19.14
CA ARG A 76 10.61 -14.61 -17.96
C ARG A 76 10.96 -13.75 -16.75
N ARG A 77 11.79 -12.72 -16.94
CA ARG A 77 12.18 -11.78 -15.89
C ARG A 77 10.99 -11.01 -15.32
N ILE A 78 10.19 -10.37 -16.19
CA ILE A 78 8.96 -9.66 -15.82
C ILE A 78 8.03 -10.62 -15.08
N HIS A 79 7.87 -11.85 -15.58
CA HIS A 79 7.05 -12.86 -14.92
C HIS A 79 7.56 -13.17 -13.50
N GLU A 80 8.88 -13.31 -13.31
CA GLU A 80 9.47 -13.52 -11.99
C GLU A 80 9.27 -12.32 -11.05
N LEU A 81 9.42 -11.08 -11.54
CA LEU A 81 9.15 -9.86 -10.76
C LEU A 81 7.69 -9.77 -10.34
N VAL A 82 6.75 -9.96 -11.28
CA VAL A 82 5.31 -9.97 -11.02
C VAL A 82 4.97 -11.07 -10.00
N ARG A 83 5.49 -12.28 -10.19
CA ARG A 83 5.22 -13.41 -9.29
C ARG A 83 5.74 -13.18 -7.88
N ARG A 84 6.93 -12.61 -7.73
CA ARG A 84 7.56 -12.40 -6.41
C ARG A 84 7.01 -11.19 -5.68
N HIS A 85 6.73 -10.10 -6.38
CA HIS A 85 6.43 -8.82 -5.75
C HIS A 85 4.95 -8.43 -5.85
N LEU A 86 4.29 -8.67 -6.99
CA LEU A 86 2.90 -8.27 -7.19
C LEU A 86 1.89 -9.34 -6.78
N ALA A 87 2.19 -10.62 -7.02
CA ALA A 87 1.23 -11.68 -6.70
C ALA A 87 0.88 -11.75 -5.20
N PRO A 88 1.85 -11.65 -4.25
CA PRO A 88 1.52 -11.63 -2.83
C PRO A 88 0.72 -10.39 -2.42
N GLN A 89 1.10 -9.22 -2.92
CA GLN A 89 0.42 -7.96 -2.62
C GLN A 89 -1.01 -7.94 -3.18
N ARG A 90 -1.20 -8.46 -4.39
CA ARG A 90 -2.52 -8.64 -5.00
C ARG A 90 -3.39 -9.60 -4.19
N ALA A 91 -2.81 -10.68 -3.67
CA ALA A 91 -3.53 -11.63 -2.82
C ALA A 91 -3.95 -10.99 -1.49
N ALA A 92 -3.05 -10.23 -0.85
CA ALA A 92 -3.34 -9.49 0.38
C ALA A 92 -4.44 -8.44 0.17
N LEU A 93 -4.34 -7.63 -0.89
CA LEU A 93 -5.38 -6.65 -1.27
C LEU A 93 -6.73 -7.33 -1.54
N ARG A 94 -6.75 -8.44 -2.29
CA ARG A 94 -7.99 -9.20 -2.52
C ARG A 94 -8.62 -9.70 -1.23
N ALA A 95 -7.81 -10.24 -0.31
CA ALA A 95 -8.32 -10.70 0.98
C ALA A 95 -8.91 -9.54 1.80
N ALA A 96 -8.27 -8.37 1.79
CA ALA A 96 -8.77 -7.18 2.47
C ALA A 96 -10.09 -6.67 1.86
N ILE A 97 -10.21 -6.66 0.53
CA ILE A 97 -11.46 -6.26 -0.16
C ILE A 97 -12.59 -7.25 0.13
N VAL A 98 -12.31 -8.56 0.15
CA VAL A 98 -13.33 -9.58 0.51
C VAL A 98 -13.81 -9.39 1.95
N GLN A 99 -12.90 -9.10 2.89
CA GLN A 99 -13.26 -8.78 4.26
C GLN A 99 -14.09 -7.50 4.36
N LEU A 100 -13.76 -6.48 3.57
CA LEU A 100 -14.52 -5.23 3.51
C LEU A 100 -15.94 -5.44 2.98
N GLY A 101 -16.11 -6.29 1.96
CA GLY A 101 -17.42 -6.64 1.42
C GLY A 101 -18.25 -7.50 2.37
N GLY A 102 -17.63 -8.25 3.29
CA GLY A 102 -18.35 -9.20 4.15
C GLY A 102 -18.36 -10.63 3.63
N GLY A 103 -17.65 -10.90 2.53
CA GLY A 103 -17.41 -12.25 2.04
C GLY A 103 -17.32 -12.37 0.52
N GLN A 104 -17.26 -13.62 0.08
CA GLN A 104 -17.20 -13.99 -1.32
C GLN A 104 -18.20 -15.12 -1.58
N ASP A 105 -18.93 -15.07 -2.69
CA ASP A 105 -19.83 -16.14 -3.10
C ASP A 105 -19.06 -17.33 -3.71
N ALA A 106 -19.76 -18.42 -4.03
CA ALA A 106 -19.18 -19.59 -4.67
C ALA A 106 -18.64 -19.32 -6.09
N SER A 107 -19.09 -18.23 -6.74
CA SER A 107 -18.62 -17.79 -8.06
C SER A 107 -17.40 -16.87 -7.99
N GLY A 108 -16.98 -16.47 -6.79
CA GLY A 108 -15.85 -15.59 -6.58
C GLY A 108 -16.19 -14.09 -6.56
N ASN A 109 -17.47 -13.71 -6.54
CA ASN A 109 -17.88 -12.31 -6.43
C ASN A 109 -17.86 -11.86 -4.98
N ILE A 110 -17.44 -10.62 -4.74
CA ILE A 110 -17.54 -10.00 -3.42
C ILE A 110 -19.01 -9.68 -3.18
N ILE A 111 -19.55 -10.21 -2.09
CA ILE A 111 -20.90 -9.89 -1.63
C ILE A 111 -20.78 -8.73 -0.65
N ASP A 112 -21.76 -7.83 -0.62
CA ASP A 112 -21.85 -6.77 0.38
C ASP A 112 -22.37 -7.30 1.74
N VAL A 113 -22.00 -6.63 2.83
CA VAL A 113 -22.48 -6.99 4.16
C VAL A 113 -23.99 -6.80 4.16
N PRO A 114 -24.79 -7.82 4.53
CA PRO A 114 -26.23 -7.69 4.62
C PRO A 114 -26.63 -6.50 5.51
N VAL A 115 -27.50 -5.62 5.01
CA VAL A 115 -27.97 -4.43 5.74
C VAL A 115 -28.48 -4.78 7.15
N ALA A 116 -29.18 -5.90 7.29
CA ALA A 116 -29.68 -6.36 8.59
C ALA A 116 -28.57 -6.64 9.62
N LEU A 117 -27.39 -7.11 9.18
CA LEU A 117 -26.24 -7.28 10.07
C LEU A 117 -25.65 -5.92 10.47
N LEU A 118 -25.56 -4.98 9.51
CA LEU A 118 -25.13 -3.61 9.80
C LEU A 118 -26.07 -2.93 10.80
N ASP A 119 -27.39 -3.08 10.64
CA ASP A 119 -28.38 -2.55 11.57
C ASP A 119 -28.21 -3.13 12.99
N GLN A 120 -27.91 -4.42 13.10
CA GLN A 120 -27.63 -5.07 14.38
C GLN A 120 -26.34 -4.53 15.02
N GLU A 121 -25.27 -4.37 14.25
CA GLU A 121 -24.01 -3.80 14.73
C GLU A 121 -24.18 -2.33 15.16
N ILE A 122 -24.93 -1.54 14.39
CA ILE A 122 -25.26 -0.14 14.74
C ILE A 122 -26.06 -0.09 16.04
N ALA A 123 -27.06 -0.96 16.19
CA ALA A 123 -27.85 -1.04 17.42
C ALA A 123 -26.99 -1.42 18.64
N ALA A 124 -26.10 -2.42 18.49
CA ALA A 124 -25.18 -2.83 19.54
C ALA A 124 -24.22 -1.68 19.92
N ALA A 125 -23.61 -1.02 18.94
CA ALA A 125 -22.74 0.13 19.17
C ALA A 125 -23.47 1.31 19.83
N ALA A 126 -24.74 1.54 19.47
CA ALA A 126 -25.58 2.55 20.11
C ALA A 126 -25.86 2.21 21.58
N THR A 127 -26.12 0.94 21.90
CA THR A 127 -26.31 0.51 23.29
C THR A 127 -25.04 0.66 24.12
N GLU A 128 -23.88 0.24 23.60
CA GLU A 128 -22.59 0.41 24.27
C GLU A 128 -22.25 1.89 24.47
N SER A 129 -22.47 2.72 23.45
CA SER A 129 -22.25 4.17 23.54
C SER A 129 -23.16 4.82 24.58
N ALA A 130 -24.41 4.38 24.70
CA ALA A 130 -25.33 4.87 25.72
C ALA A 130 -24.91 4.44 27.14
N GLU A 131 -24.42 3.21 27.31
CA GLU A 131 -23.85 2.72 28.57
C GLU A 131 -22.62 3.53 28.98
N LEU A 132 -21.69 3.73 28.05
CA LEU A 132 -20.48 4.52 28.28
C LEU A 132 -20.83 5.98 28.61
N GLY A 133 -21.81 6.56 27.90
CA GLY A 133 -22.34 7.88 28.19
C GLY A 133 -22.91 8.02 29.61
N ARG A 134 -23.72 7.05 30.06
CA ARG A 134 -24.22 7.01 31.45
C ARG A 134 -23.07 6.93 32.45
N ARG A 135 -22.10 6.05 32.19
CA ARG A 135 -20.95 5.89 33.08
C ARG A 135 -20.09 7.14 33.17
N MET A 136 -19.92 7.86 32.06
CA MET A 136 -19.24 9.15 32.07
C MET A 136 -19.95 10.17 32.95
N VAL A 137 -21.28 10.28 32.87
CA VAL A 137 -22.05 11.20 33.72
C VAL A 137 -21.88 10.87 35.20
N GLU A 138 -22.00 9.59 35.58
CA GLU A 138 -21.77 9.14 36.97
C GLU A 138 -20.37 9.54 37.48
N LEU A 139 -19.33 9.34 36.66
CA LEU A 139 -17.96 9.71 37.02
C LEU A 139 -17.77 11.21 37.15
N TYR A 140 -18.44 12.02 36.33
CA TYR A 140 -18.42 13.48 36.47
C TYR A 140 -19.12 13.95 37.75
N ASP A 141 -20.24 13.34 38.10
CA ASP A 141 -20.95 13.63 39.36
C ASP A 141 -20.09 13.24 40.57
N GLU A 142 -19.46 12.07 40.53
CA GLU A 142 -18.51 11.63 41.57
C GLU A 142 -17.31 12.59 41.69
N ALA A 143 -16.75 13.04 40.56
CA ALA A 143 -15.65 14.01 40.55
C ALA A 143 -16.06 15.37 41.12
N ALA A 144 -17.28 15.84 40.83
CA ALA A 144 -17.81 17.09 41.39
C ALA A 144 -18.01 17.00 42.91
N LEU A 145 -18.54 15.89 43.42
CA LEU A 145 -18.64 15.63 44.85
C LEU A 145 -17.26 15.57 45.52
N LEU A 146 -16.28 14.94 44.87
CA LEU A 146 -14.93 14.88 45.39
C LEU A 146 -14.26 16.27 45.42
N ALA A 147 -14.46 17.09 44.39
CA ALA A 147 -13.95 18.46 44.33
C ALA A 147 -14.53 19.32 45.47
N THR A 148 -15.86 19.32 45.65
CA THR A 148 -16.51 20.06 46.75
C THR A 148 -16.04 19.59 48.14
N ARG A 149 -15.78 18.29 48.32
CA ARG A 149 -15.20 17.76 49.56
C ARG A 149 -13.78 18.29 49.80
N ILE A 150 -12.93 18.28 48.76
CA ILE A 150 -11.57 18.84 48.85
C ILE A 150 -11.62 20.32 49.19
N GLU A 151 -12.48 21.11 48.54
CA GLU A 151 -12.65 22.53 48.83
C GLU A 151 -13.04 22.77 50.30
N ALA A 152 -14.01 22.01 50.82
CA ALA A 152 -14.41 22.09 52.22
C ALA A 152 -13.26 21.73 53.18
N GLU A 153 -12.50 20.68 52.88
CA GLU A 153 -11.32 20.30 53.67
C GLU A 153 -10.23 21.38 53.64
N VAL A 154 -9.95 21.98 52.49
CA VAL A 154 -8.97 23.07 52.34
C VAL A 154 -9.40 24.30 53.14
N MET A 155 -10.67 24.70 53.06
CA MET A 155 -11.20 25.84 53.82
C MET A 155 -11.22 25.59 55.35
N SER A 156 -11.31 24.33 55.78
CA SER A 156 -11.29 23.96 57.20
C SER A 156 -9.89 24.02 57.83
N LYS A 157 -8.83 23.91 57.02
CA LYS A 157 -7.45 24.00 57.50
C LYS A 157 -7.09 25.48 57.66
N SER A 158 -7.11 25.96 58.90
CA SER A 158 -6.61 27.30 59.22
C SER A 158 -5.14 27.44 58.79
N VAL A 159 -4.83 28.48 58.02
CA VAL A 159 -3.44 28.86 57.73
C VAL A 159 -2.86 29.46 59.01
N PRO A 160 -1.79 28.88 59.59
CA PRO A 160 -1.16 29.47 60.77
C PRO A 160 -0.68 30.90 60.48
N PRO A 161 -0.89 31.86 61.40
CA PRO A 161 -0.46 33.24 61.20
C PRO A 161 1.07 33.32 61.09
N LEU A 162 1.55 34.17 60.16
CA LEU A 162 2.97 34.48 59.93
C LEU A 162 3.64 35.15 61.14
#